data_AF-L8PC53-F1
#
_entry.id   AF-L8PC53-F1
#
_cell.length_a   1.000
_cell.length_b   1.000
_cell.length_c   1.000
_cell.angle_alpha   90.00
_cell.angle_beta   90.00
_cell.angle_gamma   90.00
#
_symmetry.space_group_name_H-M   'P 1'
#
loop_
_entity.id
_entity.type
_entity.pdbx_description
1 polymer ?
#
loop_
_entity_poly.entity_id
_entity_poly.type
_entity_poly.pdbx_seq_one_letter_code
_entity_poly.pdbx_strand_id
1 'polypeptide(L)'
;MSPKSLPQVTSLTHHFTVQLSATRRGARLARLLAERQLDDWGRSFEGATGIVAELASNAVLHGRVPGRDFRLRLMLRTGGTLRIEVTDARGDRIPQVRDTVGGETESGRGLLIVAAYADRWGVDEAPAGCKTVWAELTPVRGKS
;
A
#
# COMPACT_ATOMS: atom_id res chain seq x y z
N MET A 1 -3.94 -22.46 32.01
CA MET A 1 -4.66 -22.08 30.79
C MET A 1 -4.64 -20.56 30.69
N SER A 2 -3.75 -19.99 29.88
CA SER A 2 -3.71 -18.55 29.65
C SER A 2 -4.85 -18.17 28.68
N PRO A 3 -5.61 -17.11 28.93
CA PRO A 3 -6.66 -16.70 28.02
C PRO A 3 -6.04 -16.28 26.69
N LYS A 4 -6.53 -16.86 25.59
CA LYS A 4 -6.29 -16.39 24.22
C LYS A 4 -6.76 -14.94 24.15
N SER A 5 -5.84 -13.99 23.97
CA SER A 5 -6.20 -12.60 23.64
C SER A 5 -7.10 -12.62 22.40
N LEU A 6 -8.32 -12.12 22.56
CA LEU A 6 -9.19 -11.80 21.44
C LEU A 6 -8.47 -10.75 20.56
N PRO A 7 -8.52 -10.85 19.22
CA PRO A 7 -7.94 -9.83 18.36
C PRO A 7 -8.60 -8.50 18.69
N GLN A 8 -7.80 -7.52 19.14
CA GLN A 8 -8.31 -6.17 19.36
C GLN A 8 -8.91 -5.66 18.05
N VAL A 9 -10.20 -5.36 18.06
CA VAL A 9 -10.86 -4.66 16.96
C VAL A 9 -10.22 -3.29 16.89
N THR A 10 -9.31 -3.10 15.94
CA THR A 10 -8.65 -1.82 15.72
C THR A 10 -9.64 -0.89 15.05
N SER A 11 -10.24 0.02 15.83
CA SER A 11 -11.16 1.03 15.32
C SER A 11 -10.48 1.94 14.30
N LEU A 12 -11.22 2.32 13.26
CA LEU A 12 -10.77 3.25 12.21
C LEU A 12 -11.31 4.64 12.51
N THR A 13 -10.44 5.64 12.42
CA THR A 13 -10.85 7.05 12.48
C THR A 13 -11.21 7.56 11.09
N HIS A 14 -10.47 7.14 10.06
CA HIS A 14 -10.77 7.49 8.67
C HIS A 14 -10.54 6.29 7.74
N HIS A 15 -11.29 6.25 6.64
CA HIS A 15 -11.09 5.30 5.56
C HIS A 15 -11.32 5.95 4.21
N PHE A 16 -10.61 5.48 3.20
CA PHE A 16 -10.82 5.83 1.80
C PHE A 16 -10.56 4.60 0.93
N THR A 17 -11.37 4.41 -0.11
CA THR A 17 -11.22 3.29 -1.04
C THR A 17 -11.61 3.71 -2.44
N VAL A 18 -10.81 3.31 -3.44
CA VAL A 18 -11.07 3.60 -4.84
C VAL A 18 -10.61 2.43 -5.72
N GLN A 19 -11.37 2.14 -6.78
CA GLN A 19 -10.99 1.22 -7.85
C GLN A 19 -10.44 2.02 -9.03
N LEU A 20 -9.33 1.57 -9.59
CA LEU A 20 -8.60 2.29 -10.63
C LEU A 20 -8.14 1.31 -11.70
N SER A 21 -8.24 1.74 -12.96
CA SER A 21 -7.77 0.92 -14.08
C SER A 21 -6.28 0.66 -13.98
N ALA A 22 -5.86 -0.59 -14.19
CA ALA A 22 -4.46 -1.04 -14.15
C ALA A 22 -3.64 -0.50 -15.33
N THR A 23 -3.44 0.81 -15.35
CA THR A 23 -2.73 1.61 -16.34
C THR A 23 -1.84 2.64 -15.65
N ARG A 24 -0.85 3.19 -16.38
CA ARG A 24 0.01 4.27 -15.86
C ARG A 24 -0.79 5.49 -15.37
N ARG A 25 -1.89 5.83 -16.07
CA ARG A 25 -2.78 6.91 -15.66
C ARG A 25 -3.51 6.59 -14.35
N GLY A 26 -3.94 5.34 -14.17
CA GLY A 26 -4.53 4.86 -12.92
C GLY A 26 -3.56 4.93 -11.74
N ALA A 27 -2.31 4.50 -11.93
CA ALA A 27 -1.27 4.62 -10.89
C ALA A 27 -0.98 6.08 -10.51
N ARG A 28 -0.88 6.98 -11.50
CA ARG A 28 -0.76 8.43 -11.25
C ARG A 28 -1.94 8.97 -10.45
N LEU A 29 -3.17 8.56 -10.81
CA LEU A 29 -4.37 8.99 -10.11
C LEU A 29 -4.42 8.46 -8.67
N ALA A 30 -4.00 7.21 -8.44
CA ALA A 30 -3.90 6.64 -7.08
C ALA A 30 -3.04 7.52 -6.16
N ARG A 31 -1.86 7.94 -6.65
CA ARG A 31 -0.95 8.80 -5.91
C ARG A 31 -1.58 10.15 -5.55
N LEU A 32 -2.20 10.82 -6.54
CA LEU A 32 -2.82 12.13 -6.34
C LEU A 32 -4.03 12.07 -5.39
N LEU A 33 -4.85 11.03 -5.49
CA LEU A 33 -5.98 10.83 -4.59
C LEU A 33 -5.50 10.55 -3.17
N ALA A 34 -4.42 9.78 -2.99
CA ALA A 34 -3.87 9.53 -1.67
C ALA A 34 -3.31 10.79 -1.02
N GLU A 35 -2.52 11.57 -1.76
CA GLU A 35 -2.00 12.86 -1.30
C GLU A 35 -3.14 13.77 -0.84
N ARG A 36 -4.14 13.97 -1.70
CA ARG A 36 -5.32 14.78 -1.36
C ARG A 36 -6.07 14.24 -0.15
N GLN A 37 -6.23 12.92 -0.04
CA GLN A 37 -7.00 12.34 1.06
C GLN A 37 -6.28 12.50 2.40
N LEU A 38 -4.95 12.40 2.43
CA LEU A 38 -4.14 12.62 3.63
C LEU A 38 -4.20 14.09 4.07
N ASP A 39 -4.18 15.02 3.12
CA ASP A 39 -4.39 16.44 3.37
C ASP A 39 -5.79 16.71 3.96
N ASP A 40 -6.83 16.15 3.37
CA ASP A 40 -8.21 16.28 3.86
C ASP A 40 -8.39 15.67 5.27
N TRP A 41 -7.59 14.66 5.65
CA TRP A 41 -7.57 14.11 7.01
C TRP A 41 -6.72 14.93 7.99
N GLY A 42 -5.96 15.91 7.51
CA GLY A 42 -5.03 16.70 8.32
C GLY A 42 -3.98 15.83 9.00
N ARG A 43 -3.40 14.87 8.27
CA ARG A 43 -2.38 13.94 8.80
C ARG A 43 -1.21 13.83 7.83
N SER A 44 0.01 13.93 8.37
CA SER A 44 1.24 13.79 7.62
C SER A 44 1.96 12.50 7.97
N PHE A 45 2.41 11.79 6.94
CA PHE A 45 3.15 10.54 7.02
C PHE A 45 4.33 10.62 6.03
N GLU A 46 5.53 10.49 6.54
CA GLU A 46 6.74 10.52 5.72
C GLU A 46 6.72 9.34 4.72
N GLY A 47 6.92 9.63 3.44
CA GLY A 47 6.98 8.59 2.40
C GLY A 47 5.65 7.96 1.97
N ALA A 48 4.51 8.29 2.60
CA ALA A 48 3.21 7.65 2.28
C ALA A 48 2.81 7.77 0.80
N THR A 49 2.94 8.97 0.22
CA THR A 49 2.64 9.20 -1.21
C THR A 49 3.61 8.43 -2.13
N GLY A 50 4.87 8.27 -1.71
CA GLY A 50 5.87 7.45 -2.40
C GLY A 50 5.47 5.98 -2.39
N ILE A 51 5.11 5.44 -1.22
CA ILE A 51 4.61 4.07 -1.07
C ILE A 51 3.40 3.82 -1.98
N VAL A 52 2.42 4.71 -2.01
CA VAL A 52 1.25 4.55 -2.90
C VAL A 52 1.68 4.49 -4.36
N ALA A 53 2.61 5.35 -4.78
CA ALA A 53 3.10 5.37 -6.15
C ALA A 53 3.78 4.05 -6.54
N GLU A 54 4.61 3.49 -5.64
CA GLU A 54 5.31 2.24 -5.89
C GLU A 54 4.38 1.04 -5.89
N LEU A 55 3.49 0.94 -4.91
CA LEU A 55 2.51 -0.16 -4.85
C LEU A 55 1.57 -0.14 -6.06
N ALA A 56 1.09 1.04 -6.47
CA ALA A 56 0.25 1.17 -7.66
C ALA A 56 1.02 0.87 -8.95
N SER A 57 2.29 1.27 -9.05
CA SER A 57 3.14 0.93 -10.21
C SER A 57 3.37 -0.58 -10.29
N ASN A 58 3.63 -1.25 -9.16
CA ASN A 58 3.73 -2.70 -9.10
C ASN A 58 2.43 -3.40 -9.52
N ALA A 59 1.27 -2.89 -9.10
CA ALA A 59 -0.03 -3.42 -9.54
C ALA A 59 -0.21 -3.31 -11.06
N VAL A 60 0.23 -2.21 -11.67
CA VAL A 60 0.14 -1.98 -13.12
C VAL A 60 1.12 -2.83 -13.92
N LEU A 61 2.36 -2.98 -13.43
CA LEU A 61 3.43 -3.69 -14.15
C LEU A 61 3.37 -5.21 -13.95
N HIS A 62 3.02 -5.65 -12.75
CA HIS A 62 3.12 -7.06 -12.35
C HIS A 62 1.77 -7.68 -11.98
N GLY A 63 0.82 -6.86 -11.54
CA GLY A 63 -0.53 -7.28 -11.12
C GLY A 63 -1.61 -7.23 -12.21
N ARG A 64 -1.30 -6.68 -13.39
CA ARG A 64 -2.28 -6.41 -14.43
C ARG A 64 -2.84 -7.69 -15.05
N VAL A 65 -4.17 -7.77 -15.07
CA VAL A 65 -4.96 -8.70 -15.87
C VAL A 65 -5.86 -7.85 -16.79
N PRO A 66 -5.92 -8.12 -18.11
CA PRO A 66 -6.76 -7.34 -19.02
C PRO A 66 -8.22 -7.24 -18.53
N GLY A 67 -8.79 -6.04 -18.56
CA GLY A 67 -10.16 -5.78 -18.12
C GLY A 67 -10.36 -5.78 -16.60
N ARG A 68 -9.29 -5.84 -15.79
CA ARG A 68 -9.36 -5.80 -14.33
C ARG A 68 -8.70 -4.54 -13.77
N ASP A 69 -9.35 -3.96 -12.78
CA ASP A 69 -8.87 -2.82 -12.01
C ASP A 69 -8.00 -3.28 -10.82
N PHE A 70 -7.25 -2.35 -10.25
CA PHE A 70 -6.68 -2.50 -8.92
C PHE A 70 -7.40 -1.59 -7.92
N ARG A 71 -7.40 -1.97 -6.65
CA ARG A 71 -8.00 -1.20 -5.56
C ARG A 71 -6.94 -0.54 -4.72
N LEU A 72 -7.07 0.75 -4.47
CA LEU A 72 -6.35 1.44 -3.40
C LEU A 72 -7.27 1.56 -2.18
N ARG A 73 -6.77 1.20 -1.00
CA ARG A 73 -7.43 1.45 0.29
C ARG A 73 -6.47 2.15 1.25
N LEU A 74 -6.94 3.22 1.88
CA LEU A 74 -6.25 3.95 2.93
C LEU A 74 -7.09 3.84 4.21
N MET A 75 -6.47 3.49 5.32
CA MET A 75 -7.15 3.34 6.60
C MET A 75 -6.31 3.98 7.70
N LEU A 76 -6.87 4.99 8.36
CA LEU A 76 -6.26 5.57 9.55
C LEU A 76 -6.90 4.96 10.79
N ARG A 77 -6.10 4.23 11.58
CA ARG A 77 -6.55 3.61 12.84
C ARG A 77 -6.60 4.64 13.96
N THR A 78 -7.40 4.38 14.99
CA THR A 78 -7.51 5.26 16.18
C THR A 78 -6.18 5.50 16.90
N GLY A 79 -5.22 4.56 16.79
CA GLY A 79 -3.85 4.73 17.28
C GLY A 79 -2.92 5.58 16.40
N GLY A 80 -3.43 6.19 15.32
CA GLY A 80 -2.65 7.04 14.41
C GLY A 80 -1.90 6.31 13.29
N THR A 81 -1.88 4.98 13.30
CA THR A 81 -1.26 4.21 12.20
C THR A 81 -2.08 4.31 10.92
N LEU A 82 -1.43 4.75 9.84
CA LEU A 82 -1.96 4.67 8.48
C LEU A 82 -1.62 3.29 7.90
N ARG A 83 -2.63 2.60 7.37
CA ARG A 83 -2.47 1.41 6.54
C ARG A 83 -2.83 1.73 5.10
N ILE A 84 -1.89 1.49 4.21
CA ILE A 84 -2.01 1.63 2.75
C ILE A 84 -2.10 0.24 2.18
N GLU A 85 -3.10 -0.02 1.35
CA GLU A 85 -3.26 -1.31 0.68
C GLU A 85 -3.52 -1.11 -0.81
N VAL A 86 -2.86 -1.94 -1.62
CA VAL A 86 -3.13 -2.06 -3.04
C VAL A 86 -3.49 -3.51 -3.35
N THR A 87 -4.71 -3.73 -3.84
CA THR A 87 -5.17 -5.07 -4.26
C THR A 87 -5.21 -5.16 -5.78
N ASP A 88 -4.53 -6.13 -6.35
CA ASP A 88 -4.57 -6.41 -7.80
C ASP A 88 -5.06 -7.83 -8.09
N ALA A 89 -5.48 -8.06 -9.34
CA ALA A 89 -6.16 -9.27 -9.77
C ALA A 89 -5.23 -10.48 -9.98
N ARG A 90 -3.94 -10.38 -9.64
CA ARG A 90 -2.96 -11.41 -9.94
C ARG A 90 -2.23 -11.92 -8.70
N GLY A 91 -2.86 -12.86 -8.01
CA GLY A 91 -2.40 -13.42 -6.74
C GLY A 91 -1.18 -14.35 -6.82
N ASP A 92 -0.89 -14.93 -7.99
CA ASP A 92 0.24 -15.84 -8.22
C ASP A 92 1.61 -15.15 -8.32
N ARG A 93 1.65 -13.81 -8.32
CA ARG A 93 2.88 -13.01 -8.44
C ARG A 93 3.15 -12.18 -7.20
N ILE A 94 3.89 -12.73 -6.26
CA ILE A 94 4.30 -12.04 -5.03
C ILE A 94 5.47 -11.09 -5.33
N PRO A 95 5.37 -9.80 -4.96
CA PRO A 95 6.49 -8.87 -5.07
C PRO A 95 7.70 -9.32 -4.25
N GLN A 96 8.90 -9.18 -4.81
CA GLN A 96 10.16 -9.55 -4.13
C GLN A 96 11.06 -8.33 -4.02
N VAL A 97 11.57 -8.05 -2.81
CA VAL A 97 12.67 -7.09 -2.62
C VAL A 97 13.91 -7.68 -3.28
N ARG A 98 14.57 -6.92 -4.14
CA ARG A 98 15.82 -7.36 -4.79
C ARG A 98 16.90 -6.30 -4.60
N ASP A 99 17.99 -6.69 -3.97
CA ASP A 99 19.23 -5.91 -3.96
C ASP A 99 19.90 -6.10 -5.33
N THR A 100 19.90 -5.05 -6.15
CA THR A 100 20.47 -5.14 -7.50
C THR A 100 21.99 -5.07 -7.44
N VAL A 101 22.66 -6.19 -7.18
CA VAL A 101 24.05 -6.41 -7.62
C VAL A 101 23.97 -7.14 -8.97
N GLY A 102 23.88 -6.36 -10.05
CA GLY A 102 23.92 -6.84 -11.43
C GLY A 102 22.55 -7.12 -12.06
N GLY A 103 22.10 -6.23 -12.94
CA GLY A 103 21.00 -6.49 -13.87
C GLY A 103 19.85 -5.47 -13.80
N GLU A 104 19.71 -4.72 -14.90
CA GLU A 104 18.80 -3.61 -15.16
C GLU A 104 17.30 -3.97 -15.12
N THR A 105 16.78 -4.32 -13.94
CA THR A 105 15.32 -4.41 -13.76
C THR A 105 14.86 -3.44 -12.68
N GLU A 106 14.21 -2.34 -13.09
CA GLU A 106 13.61 -1.34 -12.19
C GLU A 106 12.62 -1.94 -11.18
N SER A 107 12.05 -3.12 -11.50
CA SER A 107 11.09 -3.86 -10.66
C SER A 107 11.58 -4.20 -9.25
N GLY A 108 12.89 -4.15 -8.98
CA GLY A 108 13.44 -4.37 -7.63
C GLY A 108 13.52 -3.12 -6.75
N ARG A 109 13.58 -1.93 -7.35
CA ARG A 109 13.81 -0.66 -6.62
C ARG A 109 12.58 -0.12 -5.92
N GLY A 110 11.38 -0.35 -6.49
CA GLY A 110 10.14 0.19 -5.93
C GLY A 110 9.81 -0.33 -4.52
N LEU A 111 10.14 -1.59 -4.23
CA LEU A 111 9.97 -2.12 -2.86
C LEU A 111 11.05 -1.65 -1.89
N LEU A 112 12.20 -1.15 -2.36
CA LEU A 112 13.18 -0.52 -1.46
C LEU A 112 12.60 0.77 -0.87
N ILE A 113 11.83 1.53 -1.64
CA ILE A 113 11.09 2.70 -1.12
C ILE A 113 10.07 2.25 -0.08
N VAL A 114 9.30 1.19 -0.35
CA VAL A 114 8.34 0.65 0.62
C VAL A 114 9.05 0.20 1.90
N ALA A 115 10.14 -0.55 1.78
CA ALA A 115 10.93 -1.02 2.91
C ALA A 115 11.62 0.11 3.68
N ALA A 116 11.98 1.21 3.02
CA ALA A 116 12.65 2.34 3.65
C ALA A 116 11.69 3.22 4.48
N TYR A 117 10.45 3.38 4.04
CA TYR A 117 9.49 4.30 4.69
C TYR A 117 8.42 3.59 5.54
N ALA A 118 8.13 2.31 5.29
CA ALA A 118 7.10 1.61 6.05
C ALA A 118 7.66 1.04 7.36
N ASP A 119 6.91 1.20 8.46
CA ASP A 119 7.21 0.52 9.73
C ASP A 119 6.98 -1.00 9.60
N ARG A 120 5.96 -1.38 8.83
CA ARG A 120 5.66 -2.76 8.45
C ARG A 120 5.11 -2.79 7.05
N TRP A 121 5.38 -3.86 6.33
CA TRP A 121 4.72 -4.11 5.04
C TRP A 121 4.63 -5.63 4.81
N GLY A 122 3.75 -6.02 3.90
CA GLY A 122 3.52 -7.43 3.61
C GLY A 122 2.61 -7.65 2.43
N VAL A 123 2.29 -8.92 2.21
CA VAL A 123 1.40 -9.38 1.14
C VAL A 123 0.42 -10.36 1.74
N ASP A 124 -0.87 -10.07 1.57
CA ASP A 124 -1.96 -10.95 1.98
C ASP A 124 -2.63 -11.53 0.72
N GLU A 125 -3.06 -12.78 0.79
CA GLU A 125 -3.97 -13.34 -0.23
C GLU A 125 -5.33 -12.63 -0.16
N ALA A 126 -5.93 -12.39 -1.32
CA ALA A 126 -7.26 -11.80 -1.42
C ALA A 126 -8.19 -12.70 -2.26
N PRO A 127 -9.53 -12.62 -2.03
CA PRO A 127 -10.48 -13.47 -2.74
C PRO A 127 -10.37 -13.42 -4.26
N ALA A 128 -10.83 -14.49 -4.91
CA ALA A 128 -10.83 -14.62 -6.37
C ALA A 128 -9.42 -14.55 -7.00
N GLY A 129 -8.42 -15.11 -6.32
CA GLY A 129 -7.05 -15.16 -6.82
C GLY A 129 -6.39 -13.79 -6.91
N CYS A 130 -6.85 -12.82 -6.12
CA CYS A 130 -6.22 -11.50 -6.00
C CYS A 130 -5.12 -11.55 -4.94
N LYS A 131 -4.29 -10.51 -4.89
CA LYS A 131 -3.38 -10.26 -3.76
C LYS A 131 -3.52 -8.83 -3.28
N THR A 132 -3.24 -8.61 -2.00
CA THR A 132 -3.14 -7.28 -1.39
C THR A 132 -1.72 -7.06 -0.91
N VAL A 133 -1.02 -6.11 -1.50
CA VAL A 133 0.26 -5.60 -0.97
C VAL A 133 -0.05 -4.43 -0.06
N TRP A 134 0.51 -4.42 1.15
CA TRP A 134 0.17 -3.43 2.16
C TRP A 134 1.40 -2.88 2.85
N ALA A 135 1.28 -1.65 3.35
CA ALA A 135 2.28 -0.97 4.16
C ALA A 135 1.61 -0.21 5.31
N GLU A 136 2.27 -0.13 6.45
CA GLU A 136 1.83 0.59 7.63
C GLU A 136 2.86 1.64 8.02
N LEU A 137 2.38 2.84 8.33
CA LEU A 137 3.18 3.99 8.75
C LEU A 137 2.61 4.60 10.02
N THR A 138 3.50 5.01 10.90
CA THR A 138 3.20 5.86 12.05
C THR A 138 3.32 7.34 11.66
N PRO A 139 2.57 8.25 12.30
CA PRO A 139 2.61 9.67 11.98
C PRO A 139 4.00 10.24 12.20
N VAL A 140 4.38 11.26 11.42
CA VAL A 140 5.59 12.03 11.71
C VAL A 140 5.45 12.62 13.10
N ARG A 141 6.38 12.29 14.00
CA ARG A 141 6.47 12.97 15.30
C ARG A 141 6.89 14.40 15.01
N GLY A 142 6.00 15.37 15.25
CA GLY A 142 6.35 16.78 15.16
C GLY A 142 7.59 17.05 16.02
N LYS A 143 8.60 17.71 15.46
CA LYS A 143 9.64 18.34 16.27
C LYS A 143 8.93 19.33 17.19
N SER A 144 9.04 19.11 18.49
CA SER A 144 8.60 20.06 19.53
C SER A 144 9.29 21.41 19.36
#